data_AF-A0A9E3C9C8-F1
#
_entry.id   AF-A0A9E3C9C8-F1
#
_cell.length_a   1.000
_cell.length_b   1.000
_cell.length_c   1.000
_cell.angle_alpha   90.00
_cell.angle_beta   90.00
_cell.angle_gamma   90.00
#
_symmetry.space_group_name_H-M   'P 1'
#
loop_
_entity.id
_entity.type
_entity.pdbx_description
1 polymer ?
#
loop_
_entity_poly.entity_id
_entity_poly.type
_entity_poly.pdbx_seq_one_letter_code
_entity_poly.pdbx_strand_id
1 'polypeptide(L)' 'MIALSCPHCGDTDVSKFGTNRSGTPRCRCKACAKTFTRSPQSRAMTPEREALILGALRERISQR' A
#
# COMPACT_ATOMS: atom_id res chain seq x y z
N MET A 1 10.02 0.77 20.59
CA MET A 1 8.69 0.30 20.13
C MET A 1 8.18 1.29 19.10
N ILE A 2 7.94 0.88 17.85
CA ILE A 2 7.32 1.75 16.84
C ILE A 2 5.83 1.84 17.19
N ALA A 3 5.42 2.97 17.75
CA ALA A 3 4.00 3.26 17.98
C ALA A 3 3.32 3.39 16.61
N LEU A 4 2.30 2.57 16.37
CA LEU A 4 1.50 2.67 15.15
C LEU A 4 0.56 3.87 15.29
N SER A 5 0.73 4.89 14.46
CA SER A 5 -0.20 6.01 14.37
C SER A 5 -1.18 5.82 13.21
N CYS A 6 -2.37 6.40 13.36
CA CYS A 6 -3.36 6.41 12.31
C CYS A 6 -2.92 7.36 11.18
N PRO A 7 -2.81 6.90 9.92
CA PRO A 7 -2.42 7.75 8.80
C PRO A 7 -3.47 8.80 8.41
N HIS A 8 -4.67 8.75 9.01
CA HIS A 8 -5.76 9.67 8.70
C HIS A 8 -5.92 10.80 9.71
N CYS A 9 -5.62 10.55 10.98
CA CYS A 9 -5.84 11.53 12.06
C CYS A 9 -4.64 11.67 13.01
N GLY A 10 -3.57 10.88 12.83
CA GLY A 10 -2.36 10.92 13.67
C GLY A 10 -2.47 10.21 15.02
N ASP A 11 -3.67 9.84 15.45
CA ASP A 11 -3.90 9.20 16.76
C ASP A 11 -3.21 7.83 16.88
N THR A 12 -2.72 7.51 18.07
CA THR A 12 -2.04 6.24 18.39
C THR A 12 -2.98 5.16 18.93
N ASP A 13 -4.25 5.48 19.23
CA ASP A 13 -5.22 4.48 19.65
C ASP A 13 -5.73 3.65 18.46
N VAL A 14 -5.00 2.58 18.16
CA VAL A 14 -5.28 1.66 17.07
C VAL A 14 -5.42 0.22 17.57
N SER A 15 -6.47 -0.47 17.14
CA SER A 15 -6.72 -1.87 17.45
C SER A 15 -6.64 -2.76 16.21
N LYS A 16 -6.38 -4.07 16.40
CA LYS A 16 -6.43 -5.06 15.32
C LYS A 16 -7.89 -5.27 14.89
N PHE A 17 -8.16 -5.21 13.59
CA PHE A 17 -9.52 -5.32 13.03
C PHE A 17 -9.70 -6.53 12.09
N GLY A 18 -8.62 -7.23 11.75
CA GLY A 18 -8.68 -8.42 10.89
C GLY A 18 -7.50 -8.50 9.92
N THR A 19 -7.71 -9.12 8.76
CA THR A 19 -6.73 -9.23 7.67
C THR A 19 -7.35 -8.82 6.33
N ASN A 20 -6.53 -8.40 5.36
CA ASN A 20 -6.97 -8.23 3.98
C ASN A 20 -6.98 -9.58 3.22
N ARG A 21 -7.41 -9.59 1.94
CA ARG A 21 -7.39 -10.80 1.10
C ARG A 21 -6.00 -11.44 0.93
N SER A 22 -4.94 -10.67 1.10
CA SER A 22 -3.55 -11.12 1.03
C SER A 22 -3.02 -11.61 2.38
N GLY A 23 -3.85 -11.65 3.42
CA GLY A 23 -3.46 -12.06 4.78
C GLY A 23 -2.78 -10.98 5.61
N THR A 24 -2.55 -9.78 5.08
CA THR A 24 -1.90 -8.68 5.82
C THR A 24 -2.83 -8.14 6.91
N PRO A 25 -2.34 -7.94 8.15
CA PRO A 25 -3.17 -7.43 9.24
C PRO A 25 -3.67 -6.00 8.98
N ARG A 26 -4.96 -5.79 9.23
CA ARG A 26 -5.63 -4.49 9.21
C ARG A 26 -5.85 -4.00 10.63
N CYS A 27 -5.75 -2.69 10.80
CA CYS A 27 -5.94 -1.97 12.05
C CYS A 27 -7.10 -0.99 11.90
N ARG A 28 -7.83 -0.74 12.98
CA ARG A 28 -8.89 0.27 13.06
C ARG A 28 -8.50 1.30 14.12
N CYS A 29 -8.53 2.57 13.74
CA CYS A 29 -8.35 3.67 14.68
C CYS A 29 -9.61 3.83 15.53
N LYS A 30 -9.47 3.94 16.85
CA LYS A 30 -10.61 4.16 17.74
C LYS A 30 -11.12 5.61 17.72
N ALA A 31 -10.25 6.58 17.43
CA ALA A 31 -10.62 7.99 17.37
C ALA A 31 -11.41 8.36 16.10
N CYS A 32 -10.90 8.02 14.91
CA CYS A 32 -11.55 8.37 13.64
C CYS A 32 -12.35 7.22 13.01
N ALA A 33 -12.41 6.06 13.66
CA ALA A 33 -13.06 4.83 13.20
C ALA A 33 -12.57 4.25 11.86
N LYS A 34 -11.58 4.86 11.18
CA LYS A 34 -11.04 4.41 9.89
C LYS A 34 -10.16 3.18 10.02
N THR A 35 -10.18 2.36 8.97
CA THR A 35 -9.45 1.08 8.91
C THR A 35 -8.33 1.16 7.88
N PHE A 36 -7.11 0.80 8.27
CA PHE A 36 -5.92 0.87 7.42
C PHE A 36 -5.03 -0.36 7.60
N THR A 37 -4.03 -0.51 6.72
CA THR A 37 -3.06 -1.61 6.77
C THR A 37 -1.73 -1.04 7.29
N ARG A 38 -1.16 -1.61 8.35
CA ARG A 38 0.05 -1.09 9.02
C ARG A 38 1.29 -1.07 8.12
N SER A 39 1.41 -2.07 7.25
CA SER A 39 2.48 -2.16 6.26
C SER A 39 1.87 -2.68 4.97
N PRO A 40 1.32 -1.80 4.11
CA PRO A 40 0.80 -2.21 2.83
C PRO A 40 1.98 -2.76 2.02
N GLN A 41 1.98 -4.06 1.74
CA GLN A 41 2.83 -4.59 0.68
C GLN A 41 2.23 -4.16 -0.64
N SER A 42 2.63 -2.98 -1.13
CA SER A 42 2.40 -2.65 -2.53
C SER A 42 3.15 -3.69 -3.37
N ARG A 43 2.54 -4.13 -4.48
CA ARG A 43 3.30 -4.81 -5.53
C ARG A 43 4.23 -3.77 -6.11
N ALA A 44 5.37 -3.54 -5.47
CA ALA A 44 6.35 -2.59 -5.93
C ALA A 44 6.74 -2.96 -7.36
N MET A 45 6.68 -2.00 -8.28
CA MET A 45 7.28 -2.18 -9.58
C MET A 45 8.78 -2.30 -9.37
N THR A 46 9.36 -3.39 -9.88
CA THR A 46 10.81 -3.45 -9.99
C THR A 46 11.25 -2.49 -11.09
N PRO A 47 12.41 -1.84 -10.98
CA PRO A 47 12.94 -0.97 -12.04
C PRO A 47 13.07 -1.72 -13.37
N GLU A 48 13.33 -3.03 -13.32
CA GLU A 48 13.36 -3.92 -14.49
C GLU A 48 12.00 -4.00 -15.19
N ARG A 49 10.90 -4.19 -14.43
CA ARG A 49 9.54 -4.21 -14.98
C ARG A 49 9.15 -2.85 -15.54
N GLU A 50 9.61 -1.77 -14.93
CA GLU A 50 9.39 -0.42 -15.42
C GLU A 50 10.08 -0.18 -16.76
N ALA A 51 11.36 -0.54 -16.86
CA ALA A 51 12.11 -0.46 -18.10
C ALA A 51 11.48 -1.28 -19.22
N LEU A 52 10.96 -2.47 -18.91
CA LEU A 52 10.29 -3.36 -19.86
C LEU A 52 8.99 -2.75 -20.40
N ILE A 53 8.17 -2.17 -19.52
CA ILE A 53 6.94 -1.45 -19.91
C ILE A 53 7.27 -0.22 -20.77
N LEU A 54 8.25 0.59 -20.34
CA LEU A 54 8.65 1.79 -21.08
C LEU A 54 9.24 1.44 -22.47
N GLY A 55 10.01 0.36 -22.56
CA GLY A 55 10.53 -0.17 -23.83
C GLY A 55 9.42 -0.59 -24.78
N ALA A 56 8.48 -1.42 -24.31
CA ALA A 56 7.34 -1.87 -25.11
C ALA A 56 6.45 -0.70 -25.58
N LEU A 57 6.27 0.33 -24.74
CA LEU A 57 5.52 1.53 -25.10
C LEU A 57 6.23 2.33 -26.21
N ARG A 58 7.55 2.51 -26.11
CA ARG A 58 8.34 3.19 -27.16
C ARG A 58 8.25 2.47 -28.49
N GLU A 59 8.39 1.15 -28.49
CA GLU A 59 8.30 0.33 -29.69
C GLU A 59 6.92 0.46 -30.35
N ARG A 60 5.84 0.39 -29.56
CA ARG A 60 4.47 0.55 -30.06
C ARG A 60 4.18 1.93 -30.63
N ILE A 61 4.72 2.99 -30.02
CA ILE A 61 4.57 4.37 -30.53
C ILE A 61 5.35 4.54 -31.84
N SER A 62 6.53 3.92 -31.95
CA SER A 62 7.36 3.98 -33.16
C SER A 62 6.78 3.22 -34.35
N GLN A 63 5.85 2.29 -34.14
CA GLN A 63 5.18 1.51 -35.19
C GLN A 63 3.88 2.16 -35.71
N ARG A 64 3.48 3.32 -35.17
CA ARG A 64 2.32 4.11 -35.61
C ARG A 64 2.74 5.29 -36.46
#